data_AF-A0A4P6YVF4-F1
#
_entry.id   AF-A0A4P6YVF4-F1
#
_cell.length_a   1.000
_cell.length_b   1.000
_cell.length_c   1.000
_cell.angle_alpha   90.00
_cell.angle_beta   90.00
_cell.angle_gamma   90.00
#
_symmetry.space_group_name_H-M   'P 1'
#
loop_
_entity.id
_entity.type
_entity.pdbx_description
1 polymer ?
#
loop_
_entity_poly.entity_id
_entity_poly.type
_entity_poly.pdbx_seq_one_letter_code
_entity_poly.pdbx_strand_id
1 'polypeptide(L)'
;MLDTPETVKEHTKVMPIGHMASNYTKDRLEHAHRLEIAFDRGPHVDEYGRLLVYVYVDGHDLAEELLARGYAIVRYVKAPNDTNARKYQHIQAKARRDKKGVWKIRNYVLLKHGSDYRYNESFE
;
A
#
# COMPACT_ATOMS: atom_id res chain seq x y z
N MET A 1 2.79 -5.24 -4.96
CA MET A 1 2.60 -5.12 -3.50
C MET A 1 2.38 -3.66 -3.16
N LEU A 2 1.97 -3.36 -1.93
CA LEU A 2 1.73 -2.00 -1.46
C LEU A 2 2.62 -1.70 -0.26
N ASP A 3 2.98 -0.43 -0.11
CA ASP A 3 3.83 0.09 0.97
C ASP A 3 3.13 1.32 1.57
N THR A 4 2.72 1.21 2.83
CA THR A 4 2.06 2.30 3.58
C THR A 4 3.10 3.12 4.34
N PRO A 5 2.85 4.40 4.63
CA PRO A 5 3.74 5.13 5.50
C PRO A 5 3.80 4.50 6.91
N GLU A 6 5.01 4.32 7.41
CA GLU A 6 5.32 3.63 8.65
C GLU A 6 5.00 4.48 9.89
N THR A 7 4.51 3.83 10.95
CA THR A 7 4.11 4.45 12.22
C THR A 7 4.76 3.80 13.44
N VAL A 8 5.27 2.57 13.33
CA VAL A 8 5.70 1.75 14.49
C VAL A 8 7.13 1.23 14.40
N LYS A 9 7.83 1.45 13.28
CA LYS A 9 9.24 1.04 13.17
C LYS A 9 10.11 1.72 14.22
N GLU A 10 10.83 0.90 14.98
CA GLU A 10 11.73 1.36 16.03
C GLU A 10 12.76 2.38 15.49
N HIS A 11 13.07 3.39 16.30
CA HIS A 11 13.99 4.48 15.96
C HIS A 11 13.66 5.27 14.68
N THR A 12 12.42 5.19 14.19
CA THR A 12 11.95 5.96 13.03
C THR A 12 10.81 6.88 13.45
N LYS A 13 10.79 8.13 12.95
CA LYS A 13 9.64 9.01 13.18
C LYS A 13 8.40 8.47 12.48
N VAL A 14 7.23 8.70 13.06
CA VAL A 14 5.96 8.46 12.37
C VAL A 14 5.96 9.23 11.05
N MET A 15 5.74 8.51 9.95
CA MET A 15 5.72 9.11 8.64
C MET A 15 4.38 9.81 8.35
N PRO A 16 4.38 10.93 7.60
CA PRO A 16 3.15 11.61 7.19
C PRO A 16 2.12 10.65 6.59
N ILE A 17 0.84 10.85 6.92
CA ILE A 17 -0.28 10.01 6.47
C ILE A 17 -0.31 8.58 7.07
N GLY A 18 0.73 8.13 7.77
CA GLY A 18 0.81 6.75 8.30
C GLY A 18 -0.37 6.36 9.19
N HIS A 19 -0.75 7.22 10.15
CA HIS A 19 -1.92 6.97 10.99
C HIS A 19 -3.24 6.92 10.22
N MET A 20 -3.38 7.64 9.10
CA MET A 20 -4.59 7.54 8.27
C MET A 20 -4.66 6.18 7.58
N ALA A 21 -3.55 5.65 7.07
CA ALA A 21 -3.49 4.32 6.47
C ALA A 21 -3.76 3.22 7.51
N SER A 22 -3.15 3.34 8.69
CA SER A 22 -3.31 2.40 9.80
C SER A 22 -4.75 2.39 10.33
N ASN A 23 -5.31 3.56 10.63
CA ASN A 23 -6.69 3.67 11.14
C ASN A 23 -7.70 3.19 10.10
N TYR A 24 -7.51 3.51 8.82
CA TYR A 24 -8.41 3.03 7.77
C TYR A 24 -8.40 1.51 7.65
N THR A 25 -7.21 0.90 7.65
CA THR A 25 -7.08 -0.56 7.62
C THR A 25 -7.73 -1.19 8.84
N LYS A 26 -7.46 -0.65 10.04
CA LYS A 26 -8.04 -1.13 11.28
C LYS A 26 -9.57 -1.05 11.25
N ASP A 27 -10.11 0.12 10.91
CA ASP A 27 -11.55 0.37 10.84
C ASP A 27 -12.26 -0.57 9.85
N ARG A 28 -11.69 -0.77 8.66
CA ARG A 28 -12.25 -1.70 7.66
C ARG A 28 -12.27 -3.14 8.19
N LEU A 29 -11.22 -3.58 8.87
CA LEU A 29 -11.13 -4.95 9.38
C LEU A 29 -12.01 -5.18 10.61
N GLU A 30 -12.09 -4.22 11.53
CA GLU A 30 -12.90 -4.33 12.76
C GLU A 30 -14.41 -4.36 12.47
N HIS A 31 -14.84 -3.67 11.42
CA HIS A 31 -16.24 -3.61 11.01
C HIS A 31 -16.59 -4.57 9.86
N ALA A 32 -15.68 -5.45 9.47
CA ALA A 32 -15.90 -6.40 8.38
C ALA A 32 -16.94 -7.44 8.75
N HIS A 33 -17.93 -7.66 7.89
CA HIS A 33 -18.80 -8.83 7.97
C HIS A 33 -18.13 -10.08 7.40
N ARG A 34 -17.26 -9.90 6.40
CA ARG A 34 -16.54 -10.98 5.75
C ARG A 34 -15.12 -10.58 5.41
N LEU A 35 -14.17 -11.43 5.80
CA LEU A 35 -12.77 -11.33 5.43
C LEU A 35 -12.39 -12.51 4.56
N GLU A 36 -11.73 -12.24 3.45
CA GLU A 36 -11.18 -13.25 2.55
C GLU A 36 -9.74 -12.91 2.22
N ILE A 37 -8.96 -13.97 2.00
CA ILE A 37 -7.60 -13.85 1.48
C ILE A 37 -7.49 -14.66 0.20
N ALA A 38 -6.67 -14.18 -0.73
CA ALA A 38 -6.28 -14.93 -1.91
C ALA A 38 -4.77 -14.90 -2.06
N PHE A 39 -4.17 -16.06 -2.29
CA PHE A 39 -2.77 -16.15 -2.70
C PHE A 39 -2.64 -15.81 -4.17
N ASP A 40 -1.47 -15.30 -4.54
CA ASP A 40 -1.09 -15.16 -5.95
C ASP A 40 -0.39 -16.46 -6.45
N ARG A 41 0.08 -16.46 -7.69
CA ARG A 41 0.64 -17.62 -8.40
C ARG A 41 2.01 -18.08 -7.90
N GLY A 42 2.69 -17.26 -7.10
CA GLY A 42 4.04 -17.50 -6.61
C GLY A 42 4.11 -17.89 -5.14
N PRO A 43 5.24 -17.62 -4.46
CA PRO A 43 5.42 -17.96 -3.06
C PRO A 43 4.35 -17.32 -2.16
N HIS A 44 3.85 -18.08 -1.19
CA HIS A 44 2.82 -17.62 -0.25
C HIS A 44 3.38 -16.95 1.00
N VAL A 45 4.70 -17.04 1.21
CA VAL A 45 5.41 -16.46 2.34
C VAL A 45 6.67 -15.76 1.86
N ASP A 46 7.06 -14.69 2.55
CA ASP A 46 8.34 -14.04 2.34
C ASP A 46 9.45 -14.58 3.26
N GLU A 47 10.66 -14.03 3.12
CA GLU A 47 11.85 -14.40 3.90
C GLU A 47 11.71 -14.13 5.42
N TYR A 48 10.75 -13.32 5.82
CA TYR A 48 10.45 -13.01 7.22
C TYR A 48 9.28 -13.86 7.77
N GLY A 49 8.77 -14.82 6.99
CA GLY A 49 7.65 -15.68 7.38
C GLY A 49 6.28 -15.01 7.28
N ARG A 50 6.16 -13.84 6.64
CA ARG A 50 4.88 -13.13 6.48
C ARG A 50 4.10 -13.73 5.32
N LEU A 51 2.78 -13.89 5.48
CA LEU A 51 1.91 -14.31 4.40
C LEU A 51 1.82 -13.23 3.30
N LEU A 52 1.93 -13.66 2.05
CA LEU A 52 1.79 -12.84 0.86
C LEU A 52 0.42 -13.08 0.25
N VAL A 53 -0.53 -12.21 0.58
CA VAL A 53 -1.95 -12.36 0.19
C VAL A 53 -2.55 -11.05 -0.30
N TYR A 54 -3.55 -11.18 -1.17
CA TYR A 54 -4.57 -10.16 -1.39
C TYR A 54 -5.63 -10.27 -0.30
N VAL A 55 -6.03 -9.15 0.28
CA VAL A 55 -7.03 -9.10 1.35
C VAL A 55 -8.29 -8.44 0.81
N TYR A 56 -9.42 -9.14 0.95
CA TYR A 56 -10.73 -8.62 0.58
C TYR A 56 -11.60 -8.47 1.83
N VAL A 57 -12.19 -7.29 1.97
CA VAL A 57 -13.04 -6.90 3.10
C VAL A 57 -14.43 -6.61 2.54
N ASP A 58 -15.40 -7.44 2.91
CA ASP A 58 -16.77 -7.40 2.39
C ASP A 58 -16.82 -7.46 0.85
N GLY A 59 -15.94 -8.26 0.25
CA GLY A 59 -15.81 -8.40 -1.21
C GLY A 59 -15.02 -7.30 -1.90
N HIS A 60 -14.50 -6.31 -1.17
CA HIS A 60 -13.69 -5.22 -1.72
C HIS A 60 -12.19 -5.44 -1.48
N ASP A 61 -11.36 -5.26 -2.50
CA ASP A 61 -9.90 -5.33 -2.38
C ASP A 61 -9.36 -4.16 -1.54
N LEU A 62 -8.81 -4.47 -0.36
CA LEU A 62 -8.30 -3.47 0.57
C LEU A 62 -7.11 -2.68 -0.01
N ALA A 63 -6.28 -3.32 -0.84
CA ALA A 63 -5.15 -2.65 -1.48
C ALA A 63 -5.62 -1.54 -2.44
N GLU A 64 -6.67 -1.81 -3.19
CA GLU A 64 -7.27 -0.84 -4.11
C GLU A 64 -7.85 0.35 -3.36
N GLU A 65 -8.54 0.09 -2.26
CA GLU A 65 -9.11 1.13 -1.41
C GLU A 65 -8.03 2.06 -0.83
N LEU A 66 -6.91 1.49 -0.37
CA LEU A 66 -5.76 2.24 0.17
C LEU A 66 -5.06 3.06 -0.92
N LEU A 67 -4.80 2.46 -2.08
CA LEU A 67 -4.17 3.14 -3.20
C LEU A 67 -5.04 4.29 -3.75
N ALA A 68 -6.35 4.08 -3.87
CA ALA A 68 -7.29 5.09 -4.36
C ALA A 68 -7.35 6.32 -3.44
N ARG A 69 -7.18 6.13 -2.13
CA ARG A 69 -7.10 7.20 -1.12
C ARG A 69 -5.72 7.86 -1.05
N GLY A 70 -4.72 7.28 -1.73
CA GLY A 70 -3.33 7.69 -1.61
C GLY A 70 -2.74 7.40 -0.23
N TYR A 71 -3.18 6.34 0.44
CA TYR A 71 -2.69 5.90 1.75
C TYR A 71 -1.53 4.90 1.64
N ALA A 72 -1.25 4.42 0.44
CA ALA A 72 -0.12 3.56 0.13
C ALA A 72 0.45 3.92 -1.25
N ILE A 73 1.64 3.39 -1.54
CA ILE A 73 2.23 3.36 -2.87
C ILE A 73 2.41 1.91 -3.33
N VAL A 74 2.37 1.68 -4.64
CA VAL A 74 2.77 0.42 -5.26
C VAL A 74 4.28 0.35 -5.19
N ARG A 75 4.78 -0.69 -4.51
CA ARG A 75 6.20 -0.97 -4.34
C ARG A 75 6.41 -2.47 -4.24
N TYR A 76 7.66 -2.92 -4.42
CA TYR A 76 8.06 -4.32 -4.22
C TYR A 76 7.22 -5.34 -5.01
N VAL A 77 6.79 -4.99 -6.22
CA VAL A 77 6.17 -5.95 -7.15
C VAL A 77 7.26 -6.93 -7.59
N LYS A 78 7.09 -8.22 -7.28
CA LYS A 78 8.04 -9.28 -7.64
C LYS A 78 7.26 -10.40 -8.33
N ALA A 79 7.64 -10.73 -9.57
CA ALA A 79 7.08 -11.90 -10.25
C ALA A 79 7.44 -13.18 -9.47
N PRO A 80 6.54 -14.18 -9.42
CA PRO A 80 5.25 -14.25 -10.10
C PRO A 80 4.06 -13.68 -9.29
N ASN A 81 4.30 -13.04 -8.15
CA ASN A 81 3.27 -12.37 -7.32
C ASN A 81 2.99 -10.94 -7.80
N ASP A 82 2.49 -10.85 -9.03
CA ASP A 82 2.25 -9.59 -9.73
C ASP A 82 0.90 -9.52 -10.47
N THR A 83 -0.02 -10.44 -10.19
CA THR A 83 -1.30 -10.56 -10.92
C THR A 83 -2.08 -9.23 -10.93
N ASN A 84 -2.17 -8.54 -9.79
CA ASN A 84 -2.89 -7.25 -9.68
C ASN A 84 -2.01 -6.01 -9.92
N ALA A 85 -0.72 -6.17 -10.26
CA ALA A 85 0.24 -5.06 -10.30
C ALA A 85 -0.17 -3.93 -11.25
N ARG A 86 -0.61 -4.26 -12.48
CA ARG A 86 -1.05 -3.26 -13.46
C ARG A 86 -2.30 -2.49 -12.99
N LYS A 87 -3.25 -3.19 -12.36
CA LYS A 87 -4.47 -2.60 -11.81
C LYS A 87 -4.12 -1.58 -10.72
N TYR A 88 -3.25 -1.97 -9.78
CA TYR A 88 -2.79 -1.11 -8.71
C TYR A 88 -2.02 0.11 -9.20
N GLN A 89 -1.15 -0.05 -10.20
CA GLN A 89 -0.43 1.07 -10.83
C GLN A 89 -1.40 2.09 -11.47
N HIS A 90 -2.49 1.62 -12.09
CA HIS A 90 -3.50 2.51 -12.65
C HIS A 90 -4.24 3.31 -11.57
N ILE A 91 -4.67 2.64 -10.49
CA ILE A 91 -5.35 3.28 -9.35
C ILE A 91 -4.43 4.33 -8.70
N GLN A 92 -3.17 3.96 -8.46
CA GLN A 92 -2.16 4.88 -7.95
C GLN A 92 -1.99 6.09 -8.87
N ALA A 93 -1.88 5.88 -10.18
CA ALA A 93 -1.72 6.97 -11.14
C ALA A 93 -2.89 7.95 -11.08
N LYS A 94 -4.11 7.46 -10.85
CA LYS A 94 -5.29 8.30 -10.59
C LYS A 94 -5.16 9.08 -9.28
N ALA A 95 -4.87 8.40 -8.17
CA ALA A 95 -4.68 9.05 -6.87
C ALA A 95 -3.59 10.14 -6.90
N ARG A 96 -2.52 9.92 -7.67
CA ARG A 96 -1.45 10.90 -7.91
C ARG A 96 -1.95 12.13 -8.67
N ARG A 97 -2.67 11.94 -9.80
CA ARG A 97 -3.24 13.07 -10.55
C ARG A 97 -4.20 13.89 -9.70
N ASP A 98 -4.99 13.22 -8.87
CA ASP A 98 -5.99 13.83 -7.99
C ASP A 98 -5.38 14.37 -6.68
N LYS A 99 -4.04 14.31 -6.52
CA LYS A 99 -3.28 14.77 -5.34
C LYS A 99 -3.86 14.25 -4.02
N LYS A 100 -4.16 12.95 -3.95
CA LYS A 100 -4.72 12.28 -2.76
C LYS A 100 -3.63 11.81 -1.79
N GLY A 101 -3.90 11.88 -0.49
CA GLY A 101 -3.03 11.34 0.57
C GLY A 101 -1.56 11.74 0.41
N VAL A 102 -0.67 10.76 0.31
CA VAL A 102 0.78 10.97 0.15
C VAL A 102 1.14 11.82 -1.07
N TRP A 103 0.32 11.82 -2.12
CA TRP A 103 0.55 12.59 -3.35
C TRP A 103 0.22 14.08 -3.22
N LYS A 104 -0.42 14.50 -2.11
CA LYS A 104 -0.63 15.93 -1.81
C LYS A 104 0.64 16.60 -1.31
N ILE A 105 1.58 15.82 -0.76
CA ILE A 105 2.74 16.32 -0.05
C ILE A 105 3.92 16.41 -1.03
N ARG A 106 4.38 17.65 -1.28
CA ARG A 106 5.48 17.91 -2.21
C ARG A 106 6.75 17.21 -1.73
N ASN A 107 7.47 16.54 -2.63
CA ASN A 107 8.73 15.81 -2.37
C ASN A 107 8.63 14.69 -1.33
N TYR A 108 7.42 14.23 -1.01
CA TYR A 108 7.23 13.14 -0.05
C TYR A 108 7.32 11.75 -0.70
N VAL A 109 6.77 11.61 -1.91
CA VAL A 109 6.95 10.40 -2.72
C VAL A 109 7.91 10.71 -3.86
N LEU A 110 8.99 9.94 -3.95
CA LEU A 110 10.03 10.08 -4.96
C LEU A 110 9.88 9.00 -6.02
N LEU A 111 9.94 9.41 -7.29
CA LEU A 111 10.04 8.49 -8.42
C LEU A 111 11.48 7.96 -8.50
N LYS A 112 11.64 6.64 -8.45
CA LYS A 112 12.89 5.95 -8.81
C LYS A 112 12.85 5.62 -10.32
N HIS A 113 13.89 5.02 -10.86
CA HIS A 113 13.92 4.56 -12.24
C HIS A 113 12.66 3.75 -12.62
N GLY A 114 12.05 4.09 -13.76
CA GLY A 114 10.85 3.43 -14.26
C GLY A 114 9.57 3.87 -13.55
N SER A 115 8.88 2.92 -12.91
CA SER A 115 7.58 3.12 -12.24
C SER A 115 7.62 2.79 -10.74
N ASP A 116 8.83 2.63 -10.18
CA ASP A 116 9.05 2.32 -8.76
C ASP A 116 9.07 3.62 -7.94
N TYR A 117 8.37 3.62 -6.80
CA TYR A 117 8.25 4.77 -5.91
C TYR A 117 8.81 4.43 -4.53
N ARG A 118 9.29 5.45 -3.83
CA ARG A 118 9.66 5.35 -2.41
C ARG A 118 9.24 6.61 -1.65
N TYR A 119 9.06 6.47 -0.35
CA TYR A 119 8.95 7.63 0.53
C TYR A 119 10.30 8.32 0.67
N ASN A 120 10.28 9.64 0.79
CA ASN A 120 11.42 10.43 1.20
C ASN A 120 11.58 10.31 2.71
N GLU A 121 12.49 9.44 3.17
CA GLU A 121 12.71 9.20 4.60
C GLU A 121 13.45 10.35 5.31
N SER A 122 14.03 11.28 4.55
CA SER A 122 14.59 12.54 5.06
C SER A 122 13.56 13.69 5.02
N PHE A 123 12.27 13.36 4.90
CA PHE A 123 11.20 14.35 4.90
C PHE A 123 11.03 14.93 6.31
N GLU A 124 11.21 16.26 6.43
CA GLU A 124 10.95 17.06 7.63
C GLU A 124 9.69 17.92 7.47
#